data_AF-Q4CWP7-F1
#
_entry.id   AF-Q4CWP7-F1
#
_cell.length_a   1.000
_cell.length_b   1.000
_cell.length_c   1.000
_cell.angle_alpha   90.00
_cell.angle_beta   90.00
_cell.angle_gamma   90.00
#
_symmetry.space_group_name_H-M   'P 1'
#
loop_
_entity.id
_entity.type
_entity.pdbx_description
1 polymer ?
#
loop_
_entity_poly.entity_id
_entity_poly.type
_entity_poly.pdbx_seq_one_letter_code
_entity_poly.pdbx_strand_id
1 'polypeptide(L)'
;LLCCVDNFQARLTVNYACLLHNIPWMESGVAENAVSGHIQLLLPGVTPCYECCPPLVVATGMPEAKREGVCAASLPTTMGIVAGFMAQNTLKYLLNFGTVSEYVGYDAMRDHFPSITIKANPECRNETCVQRQQEYAARRAAMGDAAHPLHQANKQREEREAKERAAARAKATASAAEWGIVIEARGKEDLAVHAPQPEGVEAVSVEYAYSSGAGNAAEHAQEEFVMTDGGESLEALMAKMKALQH
;
A
#
# COMPACT_ATOMS: atom_id res chain seq x y z
N LEU A 1 6.03 13.12 -13.83
CA LEU A 1 7.32 12.55 -14.29
C LEU A 1 7.36 11.07 -13.93
N LEU A 2 7.96 10.20 -14.75
CA LEU A 2 8.14 8.78 -14.42
C LEU A 2 9.64 8.47 -14.29
N CYS A 3 10.04 7.84 -13.20
CA CYS A 3 11.44 7.55 -12.88
C CYS A 3 11.70 6.04 -12.89
N CYS A 4 12.41 5.57 -13.92
CA CYS A 4 12.70 4.16 -14.16
C CYS A 4 14.22 3.90 -14.20
N VAL A 5 15.00 4.59 -13.35
CA VAL A 5 16.45 4.48 -13.29
C VAL A 5 16.91 3.33 -12.39
N ASP A 6 18.16 2.90 -12.52
CA ASP A 6 18.73 1.73 -11.84
C ASP A 6 19.64 2.07 -10.63
N ASN A 7 19.76 3.36 -10.27
CA ASN A 7 20.66 3.83 -9.22
C ASN A 7 19.98 4.87 -8.32
N PHE A 8 20.41 4.94 -7.06
CA PHE A 8 19.84 5.82 -6.06
C PHE A 8 20.24 7.28 -6.26
N GLN A 9 21.44 7.55 -6.78
CA GLN A 9 21.89 8.93 -7.04
C GLN A 9 21.00 9.65 -8.06
N ALA A 10 20.62 8.98 -9.14
CA ALA A 10 19.67 9.53 -10.10
C ALA A 10 18.27 9.70 -9.49
N ARG A 11 17.79 8.74 -8.67
CA ARG A 11 16.51 8.88 -7.95
C ARG A 11 16.50 10.09 -7.02
N LEU A 12 17.58 10.33 -6.27
CA LEU A 12 17.75 11.49 -5.41
C LEU A 12 17.76 12.81 -6.21
N THR A 13 18.40 12.81 -7.38
CA THR A 13 18.43 13.98 -8.27
C THR A 13 17.04 14.31 -8.80
N VAL A 14 16.29 13.30 -9.25
CA VAL A 14 14.89 13.44 -9.69
C VAL A 14 14.01 13.91 -8.53
N ASN A 15 14.17 13.31 -7.35
CA ASN A 15 13.44 13.71 -6.14
C ASN A 15 13.64 15.19 -5.84
N TYR A 16 14.89 15.67 -5.83
CA TYR A 16 15.21 17.05 -5.56
C TYR A 16 14.58 18.00 -6.61
N ALA A 17 14.69 17.67 -7.90
CA ALA A 17 14.08 18.46 -8.96
C ALA A 17 12.55 18.53 -8.86
N CYS A 18 11.90 17.40 -8.55
CA CYS A 18 10.45 17.34 -8.38
C CYS A 18 9.96 18.09 -7.14
N LEU A 19 10.72 18.06 -6.04
CA LEU A 19 10.45 18.88 -4.86
C LEU A 19 10.59 20.38 -5.17
N LEU A 20 11.66 20.77 -5.85
CA LEU A 20 11.93 22.16 -6.21
C LEU A 20 10.83 22.74 -7.11
N HIS A 21 10.41 21.98 -8.13
CA HIS A 21 9.40 22.42 -9.10
C HIS A 21 7.96 22.02 -8.76
N ASN A 22 7.73 21.36 -7.63
CA ASN A 22 6.42 20.87 -7.20
C ASN A 22 5.74 19.98 -8.27
N ILE A 23 6.49 19.04 -8.83
CA ILE A 23 6.03 18.15 -9.91
C ILE A 23 5.64 16.78 -9.32
N PRO A 24 4.38 16.32 -9.48
CA PRO A 24 3.99 14.95 -9.22
C PRO A 24 4.80 13.96 -10.05
N TRP A 25 5.31 12.92 -9.41
CA TRP A 25 6.10 11.90 -10.09
C TRP A 25 5.88 10.51 -9.51
N MET A 26 6.16 9.50 -10.32
CA MET A 26 6.12 8.11 -9.89
C MET A 26 7.51 7.49 -10.05
N GLU A 27 7.91 6.70 -9.06
CA GLU A 27 9.15 5.95 -9.04
C GLU A 27 8.86 4.46 -9.17
N SER A 28 9.75 3.73 -9.85
CA SER A 28 9.73 2.28 -9.91
C SER A 28 11.09 1.69 -9.57
N GLY A 29 11.06 0.56 -8.87
CA GLY A 29 12.23 -0.25 -8.59
C GLY A 29 11.97 -1.73 -8.88
N VAL A 30 13.02 -2.43 -9.30
CA VAL A 30 13.09 -3.89 -9.36
C VAL A 30 14.31 -4.30 -8.56
N ALA A 31 14.18 -5.32 -7.71
CA ALA A 31 15.27 -5.81 -6.89
C ALA A 31 16.34 -6.52 -7.72
N GLU A 32 17.58 -6.54 -7.23
CA GLU A 32 18.73 -7.14 -7.91
C GLU A 32 18.58 -8.65 -8.15
N ASN A 33 17.73 -9.32 -7.38
CA ASN A 33 17.42 -10.74 -7.53
C ASN A 33 16.23 -11.01 -8.48
N ALA A 34 15.65 -9.96 -9.07
CA ALA A 34 14.50 -9.99 -9.98
C ALA A 34 13.20 -10.62 -9.44
N VAL A 35 13.08 -10.91 -8.14
CA VAL A 35 11.87 -11.53 -7.57
C VAL A 35 10.99 -10.55 -6.79
N SER A 36 11.32 -9.26 -6.81
CA SER A 36 10.45 -8.22 -6.27
C SER A 36 10.60 -6.90 -7.02
N GLY A 37 9.60 -6.06 -6.90
CA GLY A 37 9.62 -4.69 -7.41
C GLY A 37 8.50 -3.86 -6.80
N HIS A 38 8.46 -2.58 -7.14
CA HIS A 38 7.43 -1.69 -6.64
C HIS A 38 7.22 -0.49 -7.56
N ILE A 39 6.08 0.17 -7.38
CA ILE A 39 5.84 1.53 -7.86
C ILE A 39 5.41 2.40 -6.68
N GLN A 40 5.78 3.68 -6.71
CA GLN A 40 5.39 4.66 -5.70
C GLN A 40 5.00 5.97 -6.37
N LEU A 41 3.90 6.59 -5.93
CA LEU A 41 3.49 7.94 -6.29
C LEU A 41 4.00 8.93 -5.24
N LEU A 42 4.78 9.91 -5.70
CA LEU A 42 5.36 10.96 -4.89
C LEU A 42 4.72 12.30 -5.28
N LEU A 43 3.94 12.84 -4.35
CA LEU A 43 3.28 14.13 -4.42
C LEU A 43 4.01 15.07 -3.45
N PRO A 44 4.80 16.04 -3.95
CA PRO A 44 5.60 16.93 -3.09
C PRO A 44 4.79 17.57 -1.96
N GLY A 45 5.20 17.30 -0.72
CA GLY A 45 4.56 17.81 0.49
C GLY A 45 3.32 17.05 0.97
N VAL A 46 2.82 16.08 0.19
CA VAL A 46 1.60 15.31 0.50
C VAL A 46 1.94 13.88 0.89
N THR A 47 2.60 13.15 -0.02
CA THR A 47 3.12 11.80 0.22
C THR A 47 4.63 11.88 0.52
N PRO A 48 5.26 10.84 1.09
CA PRO A 48 6.69 10.85 1.35
C PRO A 48 7.47 11.10 0.07
N CYS A 49 8.47 11.97 0.15
CA CYS A 49 9.50 12.08 -0.89
C CYS A 49 10.47 10.88 -0.77
N TYR A 50 11.35 10.71 -1.75
CA TYR A 50 12.30 9.60 -1.75
C TYR A 50 13.24 9.60 -0.52
N GLU A 51 13.51 10.78 0.04
CA GLU A 51 14.35 10.98 1.23
C GLU A 51 13.57 10.92 2.55
N CYS A 52 12.24 10.74 2.52
CA CYS A 52 11.47 10.47 3.73
C CYS A 52 11.71 9.04 4.25
N CYS A 53 11.88 8.08 3.33
CA CYS A 53 12.13 6.67 3.63
C CYS A 53 13.34 6.17 2.81
N PRO A 54 14.55 6.72 3.01
CA PRO A 54 15.70 6.38 2.20
C PRO A 54 16.14 4.92 2.44
N PRO A 55 16.62 4.21 1.41
CA PRO A 55 17.26 2.92 1.62
C PRO A 55 18.51 3.09 2.48
N LEU A 56 18.90 2.04 3.22
CA LEU A 56 20.00 2.10 4.19
C LEU A 56 21.29 2.67 3.59
N VAL A 57 21.63 2.30 2.35
CA VAL A 57 22.81 2.80 1.62
C VAL A 57 22.80 4.33 1.48
N VAL A 58 21.63 4.92 1.21
CA VAL A 58 21.46 6.38 1.10
C VAL A 58 21.46 7.06 2.47
N ALA A 59 20.94 6.39 3.49
CA ALA A 59 20.94 6.89 4.86
C ALA A 59 22.34 6.93 5.48
N THR A 60 23.18 5.92 5.21
CA THR A 60 24.55 5.83 5.73
C THR A 60 25.59 6.55 4.88
N GLY A 61 25.23 6.97 3.66
CA GLY A 61 26.18 7.57 2.71
C GLY A 61 27.20 6.57 2.18
N MET A 62 26.95 5.27 2.33
CA MET A 62 27.80 4.23 1.78
C MET A 62 27.72 4.22 0.25
N PRO A 63 28.82 3.87 -0.45
CA PRO A 63 28.76 3.69 -1.90
C PRO A 63 27.81 2.54 -2.24
N GLU A 64 27.07 2.67 -3.34
CA GLU A 64 26.27 1.57 -3.90
C GLU A 64 27.17 0.36 -4.13
N ALA A 65 26.80 -0.78 -3.54
CA ALA A 65 27.56 -2.02 -3.65
C ALA A 65 27.35 -2.67 -5.03
N LYS A 66 27.74 -1.97 -6.11
CA LYS A 66 27.79 -2.55 -7.45
C LYS A 66 29.09 -3.35 -7.55
N ARG A 67 29.00 -4.68 -7.43
CA ARG A 67 30.14 -5.56 -7.76
C ARG A 67 30.39 -5.47 -9.27
N GLU A 68 31.59 -5.05 -9.66
CA GLU A 68 32.01 -5.06 -11.05
C GLU A 68 31.91 -6.50 -11.62
N GLY A 69 31.30 -6.63 -12.79
CA GLY A 69 31.10 -7.93 -13.46
C GLY A 69 29.90 -8.75 -12.99
N VAL A 70 29.12 -8.28 -12.00
CA VAL A 70 27.85 -8.91 -11.60
C VAL A 70 26.70 -8.12 -12.20
N CYS A 71 26.08 -8.64 -13.26
CA CYS A 71 24.80 -8.11 -13.71
C CYS A 71 23.75 -8.43 -12.65
N ALA A 72 23.04 -7.42 -12.16
CA ALA A 72 21.79 -7.64 -11.44
C ALA A 72 20.94 -8.60 -12.27
N ALA A 73 20.34 -9.59 -11.61
CA ALA A 73 19.40 -10.46 -12.29
C ALA A 73 18.31 -9.56 -12.86
N SER A 74 18.18 -9.59 -14.18
CA SER A 74 17.17 -8.86 -14.91
C SER A 74 16.27 -9.90 -15.53
N LEU A 75 15.12 -10.11 -14.90
CA LEU A 75 14.09 -10.99 -15.43
C LEU A 75 13.07 -10.13 -16.18
N PRO A 76 12.91 -10.31 -17.51
CA PRO A 76 11.99 -9.49 -18.31
C PRO A 76 10.54 -9.54 -17.81
N THR A 77 10.14 -10.63 -17.15
CA THR A 77 8.79 -10.78 -16.59
C THR A 77 8.53 -9.78 -15.46
N THR A 78 9.43 -9.69 -14.47
CA THR A 78 9.31 -8.75 -13.35
C THR A 78 9.35 -7.30 -13.82
N MET A 79 10.24 -7.00 -14.78
CA MET A 79 10.28 -5.67 -15.40
C MET A 79 8.98 -5.34 -16.15
N GLY A 80 8.41 -6.31 -16.87
CA GLY A 80 7.13 -6.16 -17.57
C GLY A 80 5.95 -5.89 -16.63
N ILE A 81 5.88 -6.61 -15.49
CA ILE A 81 4.83 -6.43 -14.48
C ILE A 81 4.93 -5.05 -13.84
N VAL A 82 6.12 -4.64 -13.39
CA VAL A 82 6.34 -3.33 -12.77
C VAL A 82 6.07 -2.19 -13.75
N ALA A 83 6.50 -2.33 -15.02
CA ALA A 83 6.17 -1.37 -16.07
C ALA A 83 4.65 -1.29 -16.32
N GLY A 84 3.95 -2.43 -16.30
CA GLY A 84 2.49 -2.50 -16.38
C GLY A 84 1.81 -1.76 -15.23
N PHE A 85 2.25 -1.97 -14.00
CA PHE A 85 1.75 -1.22 -12.84
C PHE A 85 2.01 0.28 -12.97
N MET A 86 3.21 0.67 -13.37
CA MET A 86 3.57 2.07 -13.56
C MET A 86 2.66 2.74 -14.61
N ALA A 87 2.50 2.11 -15.78
CA ALA A 87 1.64 2.62 -16.84
C ALA A 87 0.17 2.70 -16.39
N GLN A 88 -0.34 1.66 -15.74
CA GLN A 88 -1.72 1.63 -15.26
C GLN A 88 -1.98 2.69 -14.19
N ASN A 89 -1.05 2.88 -13.25
CA ASN A 89 -1.20 3.92 -12.22
C ASN A 89 -1.11 5.32 -12.83
N THR A 90 -0.27 5.51 -13.83
CA THR A 90 -0.18 6.77 -14.60
C THR A 90 -1.49 7.07 -15.31
N LEU A 91 -2.11 6.09 -15.96
CA LEU A 91 -3.41 6.26 -16.61
C LEU A 91 -4.50 6.59 -15.59
N LYS A 92 -4.59 5.84 -14.48
CA LYS A 92 -5.53 6.14 -13.38
C LYS A 92 -5.38 7.58 -12.88
N TYR A 93 -4.13 8.04 -12.70
CA TYR A 93 -3.80 9.38 -12.23
C TYR A 93 -4.18 10.48 -13.23
N LEU A 94 -3.87 10.30 -14.52
CA LEU A 94 -4.12 11.33 -15.53
C LEU A 94 -5.59 11.41 -15.98
N LEU A 95 -6.28 10.28 -16.01
CA LEU A 95 -7.64 10.16 -16.54
C LEU A 95 -8.71 10.09 -15.44
N ASN A 96 -8.35 10.23 -14.16
CA ASN A 96 -9.25 10.23 -13.01
C ASN A 96 -10.21 9.03 -12.97
N PHE A 97 -9.69 7.83 -13.23
CA PHE A 97 -10.45 6.59 -13.09
C PHE A 97 -9.78 5.59 -12.16
N GLY A 98 -10.59 4.70 -11.58
CA GLY A 98 -10.13 3.75 -10.58
C GLY A 98 -9.49 4.41 -9.35
N THR A 99 -8.82 3.61 -8.56
CA THR A 99 -8.10 4.06 -7.36
C THR A 99 -6.61 4.18 -7.67
N VAL A 100 -6.08 5.39 -7.66
CA VAL A 100 -4.64 5.62 -7.78
C VAL A 100 -3.95 5.05 -6.54
N SER A 101 -2.91 4.27 -6.75
CA SER A 101 -2.15 3.67 -5.66
C SER A 101 -0.97 4.57 -5.30
N GLU A 102 -0.76 4.82 -4.01
CA GLU A 102 0.40 5.56 -3.51
C GLU A 102 1.65 4.69 -3.49
N TYR A 103 1.52 3.43 -3.10
CA TYR A 103 2.56 2.42 -3.21
C TYR A 103 1.92 1.09 -3.57
N VAL A 104 2.52 0.37 -4.52
CA VAL A 104 2.22 -1.04 -4.79
C VAL A 104 3.53 -1.79 -4.88
N GLY A 105 3.68 -2.80 -4.02
CA GLY A 105 4.75 -3.77 -4.10
C GLY A 105 4.36 -4.95 -5.00
N TYR A 106 5.37 -5.69 -5.43
CA TYR A 106 5.26 -6.97 -6.12
C TYR A 106 6.27 -7.93 -5.50
N ASP A 107 5.79 -9.03 -4.92
CA ASP A 107 6.58 -10.19 -4.54
C ASP A 107 6.26 -11.33 -5.50
N ALA A 108 7.22 -11.63 -6.39
CA ALA A 108 7.08 -12.67 -7.41
C ALA A 108 7.13 -14.09 -6.83
N MET A 109 7.63 -14.27 -5.61
CA MET A 109 7.73 -15.59 -4.99
C MET A 109 6.40 -16.04 -4.36
N ARG A 110 5.57 -15.08 -3.96
CA ARG A 110 4.30 -15.32 -3.27
C ARG A 110 3.08 -14.82 -4.04
N ASP A 111 3.29 -14.32 -5.27
CA ASP A 111 2.27 -13.63 -6.07
C ASP A 111 1.50 -12.60 -5.24
N HIS A 112 2.24 -11.82 -4.44
CA HIS A 112 1.66 -10.89 -3.46
C HIS A 112 1.89 -9.44 -3.89
N PHE A 113 0.83 -8.63 -3.78
CA PHE A 113 0.78 -7.26 -4.27
C PHE A 113 0.33 -6.30 -3.17
N PRO A 114 1.17 -6.01 -2.17
CA PRO A 114 0.78 -5.14 -1.07
C PRO A 114 0.56 -3.72 -1.58
N SER A 115 -0.56 -3.11 -1.20
CA SER A 115 -0.85 -1.70 -1.45
C SER A 115 -0.89 -0.97 -0.10
N ILE A 116 -0.03 0.02 0.06
CA ILE A 116 0.08 0.77 1.32
C ILE A 116 0.04 2.27 1.07
N THR A 117 -0.41 3.00 2.08
CA THR A 117 -0.37 4.47 2.15
C THR A 117 0.68 4.83 3.17
N ILE A 118 1.71 5.58 2.74
CA ILE A 118 2.82 5.99 3.60
C ILE A 118 2.71 7.50 3.80
N LYS A 119 2.90 7.98 5.03
CA LYS A 119 2.88 9.42 5.34
C LYS A 119 4.27 10.03 5.17
N ALA A 120 4.31 11.31 4.79
CA ALA A 120 5.56 12.05 4.71
C ALA A 120 6.23 12.16 6.09
N ASN A 121 7.56 12.10 6.12
CA ASN A 121 8.33 12.30 7.34
C ASN A 121 8.37 13.81 7.67
N PRO A 122 7.82 14.27 8.81
CA PRO A 122 7.87 15.68 9.21
C PRO A 122 9.29 16.20 9.42
N GLU A 123 10.23 15.31 9.76
CA GLU A 123 11.65 15.58 9.99
C GLU A 123 12.51 15.07 8.81
N CYS A 124 11.98 15.17 7.58
CA CYS A 124 12.74 14.78 6.40
C CYS A 124 14.05 15.60 6.30
N ARG A 125 15.16 14.92 6.01
CA ARG A 125 16.49 15.56 5.86
C ARG A 125 16.54 16.61 4.75
N ASN A 126 15.60 16.56 3.80
CA ASN A 126 15.51 17.51 2.70
C ASN A 126 14.61 18.68 3.12
N GLU A 127 15.21 19.85 3.36
CA GLU A 127 14.50 21.06 3.80
C GLU A 127 13.39 21.48 2.82
N THR A 128 13.61 21.30 1.51
CA THR A 128 12.60 21.59 0.48
C THR A 128 11.37 20.70 0.67
N CYS A 129 11.55 19.43 1.07
CA CYS A 129 10.42 18.56 1.40
C CYS A 129 9.63 19.09 2.59
N VAL A 130 10.30 19.51 3.66
CA VAL A 130 9.66 20.09 4.85
C VAL A 130 8.90 21.38 4.49
N GLN A 131 9.47 22.24 3.66
CA GLN A 131 8.80 23.44 3.16
C GLN A 131 7.53 23.10 2.37
N ARG A 132 7.60 22.13 1.45
CA ARG A 132 6.41 21.64 0.70
C ARG A 132 5.34 21.05 1.62
N GLN A 133 5.74 20.36 2.69
CA GLN A 133 4.82 19.84 3.69
C GLN A 133 4.10 20.99 4.44
N GLN A 134 4.81 22.06 4.80
CA GLN A 134 4.21 23.24 5.42
C GLN A 134 3.22 23.94 4.48
N GLU A 135 3.58 24.11 3.19
CA GLU A 135 2.68 24.65 2.18
C GLU A 135 1.41 23.79 2.02
N TYR A 136 1.57 22.46 2.06
CA TYR A 136 0.43 21.54 2.01
C TYR A 136 -0.42 21.63 3.28
N ALA A 137 0.19 21.71 4.46
CA ALA A 137 -0.51 21.87 5.73
C ALA A 137 -1.32 23.17 5.77
N ALA A 138 -0.77 24.28 5.27
CA ALA A 138 -1.50 25.54 5.15
C ALA A 138 -2.70 25.44 4.21
N ARG A 139 -2.54 24.76 3.06
CA ARG A 139 -3.65 24.48 2.12
C ARG A 139 -4.72 23.59 2.76
N ARG A 140 -4.31 22.56 3.50
CA ARG A 140 -5.20 21.68 4.27
C ARG A 140 -5.98 22.45 5.33
N ALA A 141 -5.36 23.39 6.02
CA ALA A 141 -6.04 24.24 7.00
C ALA A 141 -7.09 25.15 6.35
N ALA A 142 -6.82 25.67 5.15
CA ALA A 142 -7.74 26.56 4.43
C ALA A 142 -8.90 25.83 3.73
N MET A 143 -8.65 24.64 3.15
CA MET A 143 -9.60 23.94 2.27
C MET A 143 -10.08 22.58 2.80
N GLY A 144 -9.56 22.11 3.94
CA GLY A 144 -9.85 20.78 4.46
C GLY A 144 -9.39 19.67 3.49
N ASP A 145 -10.24 18.66 3.28
CA ASP A 145 -9.92 17.52 2.42
C ASP A 145 -9.75 17.86 0.95
N ALA A 146 -10.34 18.98 0.50
CA ALA A 146 -10.21 19.46 -0.88
C ALA A 146 -8.78 19.88 -1.25
N ALA A 147 -7.88 20.06 -0.26
CA ALA A 147 -6.49 20.38 -0.54
C ALA A 147 -5.69 19.20 -1.12
N HIS A 148 -6.14 17.95 -0.93
CA HIS A 148 -5.42 16.77 -1.43
C HIS A 148 -5.50 16.72 -2.96
N PRO A 149 -4.38 16.55 -3.70
CA PRO A 149 -4.38 16.54 -5.17
C PRO A 149 -5.34 15.51 -5.80
N LEU A 150 -5.54 14.38 -5.13
CA LEU A 150 -6.46 13.31 -5.58
C LEU A 150 -7.91 13.49 -5.08
N HIS A 151 -8.23 14.54 -4.31
CA HIS A 151 -9.57 14.69 -3.70
C HIS A 151 -10.68 14.72 -4.74
N GLN A 152 -10.55 15.54 -5.78
CA GLN A 152 -11.56 15.67 -6.81
C GLN A 152 -11.76 14.37 -7.59
N ALA A 153 -10.66 13.68 -7.91
CA ALA A 153 -10.70 12.38 -8.60
C ALA A 153 -11.38 11.30 -7.74
N ASN A 154 -11.07 11.26 -6.44
CA ASN A 154 -11.70 10.34 -5.49
C ASN A 154 -13.21 10.59 -5.38
N LYS A 155 -13.62 11.86 -5.25
CA LYS A 155 -15.04 12.23 -5.18
C LYS A 155 -15.80 11.84 -6.46
N GLN A 156 -15.24 12.14 -7.64
CA GLN A 156 -15.84 11.77 -8.93
C GLN A 156 -15.96 10.24 -9.08
N ARG A 157 -14.97 9.50 -8.58
CA ARG A 157 -15.04 8.03 -8.56
C ARG A 157 -16.16 7.54 -7.66
N GLU A 158 -16.26 8.02 -6.41
CA GLU A 158 -17.30 7.61 -5.46
C GLU A 158 -18.70 7.88 -6.01
N GLU A 159 -18.91 9.03 -6.66
CA GLU A 159 -20.17 9.38 -7.33
C GLU A 159 -20.49 8.41 -8.49
N ARG A 160 -19.48 8.07 -9.31
CA ARG A 160 -19.64 7.10 -10.41
C ARG A 160 -19.94 5.70 -9.88
N GLU A 161 -19.19 5.23 -8.89
CA GLU A 161 -19.37 3.91 -8.26
C GLU A 161 -20.74 3.80 -7.60
N ALA A 162 -21.22 4.85 -6.92
CA ALA A 162 -22.57 4.87 -6.35
C ALA A 162 -23.65 4.73 -7.44
N LYS A 163 -23.51 5.45 -8.57
CA LYS A 163 -24.43 5.36 -9.70
C LYS A 163 -24.40 3.98 -10.36
N GLU A 164 -23.22 3.43 -10.59
CA GLU A 164 -23.03 2.10 -11.18
C GLU A 164 -23.58 1.00 -10.26
N ARG A 165 -23.35 1.10 -8.95
CA ARG A 165 -23.89 0.17 -7.96
C ARG A 165 -25.41 0.23 -7.88
N ALA A 166 -26.00 1.42 -7.95
CA ALA A 166 -27.45 1.59 -8.00
C ALA A 166 -28.05 0.96 -9.28
N ALA A 167 -27.43 1.19 -10.44
CA ALA A 167 -27.84 0.61 -11.71
C ALA A 167 -27.70 -0.93 -11.73
N ALA A 168 -26.59 -1.45 -11.21
CA ALA A 168 -26.35 -2.89 -11.06
C ALA A 168 -27.39 -3.54 -10.13
N ARG A 169 -27.71 -2.89 -9.00
CA ARG A 169 -28.75 -3.36 -8.07
C ARG A 169 -30.14 -3.36 -8.70
N ALA A 170 -30.49 -2.32 -9.46
CA ALA A 170 -31.76 -2.27 -10.18
C ALA A 170 -31.87 -3.38 -11.23
N LYS A 171 -30.79 -3.60 -12.00
CA LYS A 171 -30.71 -4.69 -12.98
C LYS A 171 -30.81 -6.06 -12.32
N ALA A 172 -30.08 -6.28 -11.23
CA ALA A 172 -30.13 -7.54 -10.46
C ALA A 172 -31.53 -7.80 -9.90
N THR A 173 -32.22 -6.77 -9.39
CA THR A 173 -33.58 -6.88 -8.87
C THR A 173 -34.58 -7.24 -9.97
N ALA A 174 -34.46 -6.64 -11.16
CA ALA A 174 -35.31 -6.96 -12.30
C ALA A 174 -35.11 -8.41 -12.78
N SER A 175 -33.86 -8.84 -12.94
CA SER A 175 -33.55 -10.23 -13.32
C SER A 175 -33.97 -11.24 -12.25
N ALA A 176 -33.82 -10.89 -10.96
CA ALA A 176 -34.28 -11.74 -9.87
C ALA A 176 -35.80 -11.94 -9.90
N ALA A 177 -36.56 -10.89 -10.16
CA ALA A 177 -38.02 -10.96 -10.31
C ALA A 177 -38.44 -11.80 -11.54
N GLU A 178 -37.71 -11.69 -12.65
CA GLU A 178 -37.97 -12.47 -13.87
C GLU A 178 -37.76 -13.97 -13.66
N TRP A 179 -36.66 -14.35 -13.00
CA TRP A 179 -36.26 -15.75 -12.81
C TRP A 179 -36.74 -16.36 -11.49
N GLY A 180 -37.54 -15.62 -10.70
CA GLY A 180 -37.98 -16.06 -9.38
C GLY A 180 -36.83 -16.30 -8.38
N ILE A 181 -35.68 -15.64 -8.59
CA ILE A 181 -34.50 -15.76 -7.72
C ILE A 181 -34.76 -14.92 -6.47
N VAL A 182 -34.83 -15.56 -5.30
CA VAL A 182 -35.03 -14.90 -4.02
C VAL A 182 -33.76 -15.06 -3.18
N ILE A 183 -33.29 -13.97 -2.59
CA ILE A 183 -32.19 -14.03 -1.61
C ILE A 183 -32.77 -14.59 -0.31
N GLU A 184 -32.42 -15.83 0.04
CA GLU A 184 -32.86 -16.46 1.28
C GLU A 184 -32.40 -15.65 2.50
N ALA A 185 -33.31 -15.46 3.48
CA ALA A 185 -32.98 -14.73 4.72
C ALA A 185 -31.82 -15.38 5.47
N ARG A 186 -31.66 -16.71 5.36
CA ARG A 186 -30.61 -17.49 6.01
C ARG A 186 -29.22 -17.25 5.42
N GLY A 187 -29.13 -16.88 4.14
CA GLY A 187 -27.88 -16.55 3.45
C GLY A 187 -27.61 -15.05 3.32
N LYS A 188 -28.46 -14.18 3.88
CA LYS A 188 -28.23 -12.72 3.85
C LYS A 188 -26.97 -12.32 4.62
N GLU A 189 -26.66 -13.04 5.69
CA GLU A 189 -25.43 -12.86 6.47
C GLU A 189 -24.23 -13.48 5.75
N ASP A 190 -24.40 -14.65 5.11
CA ASP A 190 -23.33 -15.31 4.33
C ASP A 190 -22.96 -14.54 3.04
N LEU A 191 -23.91 -13.79 2.47
CA LEU A 191 -23.69 -12.90 1.31
C LEU A 191 -23.34 -11.47 1.73
N ALA A 192 -23.34 -11.15 3.02
CA ALA A 192 -22.78 -9.90 3.49
C ALA A 192 -21.26 -10.01 3.32
N VAL A 193 -20.70 -9.23 2.38
CA VAL A 193 -19.25 -9.03 2.30
C VAL A 193 -18.84 -8.34 3.60
N HIS A 194 -18.46 -9.13 4.59
CA HIS A 194 -17.76 -8.62 5.77
C HIS A 194 -16.40 -8.16 5.28
N ALA A 195 -16.28 -6.86 4.99
CA ALA A 195 -14.99 -6.21 5.07
C ALA A 195 -14.55 -6.34 6.53
N PRO A 196 -13.50 -7.13 6.85
CA PRO A 196 -12.98 -7.09 8.20
C PRO A 196 -12.49 -5.66 8.40
N GLN A 197 -13.07 -4.93 9.34
CA GLN A 197 -12.33 -3.86 9.99
C GLN A 197 -11.32 -4.57 10.87
N PRO A 198 -10.01 -4.57 10.55
CA PRO A 198 -9.04 -5.12 11.46
C PRO A 198 -8.72 -4.02 12.46
N GLU A 199 -9.22 -4.15 13.69
CA GLU A 199 -8.49 -3.59 14.81
C GLU A 199 -7.17 -4.37 14.92
N GLY A 200 -6.08 -3.78 14.41
CA GLY A 200 -4.72 -4.12 14.86
C GLY A 200 -3.82 -4.96 13.97
N VAL A 201 -4.16 -5.36 12.74
CA VAL A 201 -3.19 -6.01 11.82
C VAL A 201 -3.40 -5.56 10.37
N GLU A 202 -2.29 -5.21 9.69
CA GLU A 202 -2.25 -4.64 8.35
C GLU A 202 -3.08 -5.42 7.31
N ALA A 203 -3.86 -4.66 6.54
CA ALA A 203 -4.85 -5.16 5.60
C ALA A 203 -4.21 -5.85 4.38
N VAL A 204 -4.26 -7.18 4.36
CA VAL A 204 -4.32 -7.95 3.12
C VAL A 204 -5.80 -8.15 2.80
N SER A 205 -6.38 -7.26 1.99
CA SER A 205 -7.77 -7.37 1.56
C SER A 205 -7.89 -8.36 0.39
N VAL A 206 -8.06 -9.64 0.71
CA VAL A 206 -8.63 -10.61 -0.24
C VAL A 206 -10.15 -10.59 -0.06
N GLU A 207 -10.86 -10.10 -1.08
CA GLU A 207 -12.32 -10.10 -1.11
C GLU A 207 -12.79 -11.51 -1.52
N TYR A 208 -13.30 -12.29 -0.56
CA TYR A 208 -13.88 -13.60 -0.84
C TYR A 208 -15.32 -13.46 -1.33
N ALA A 209 -15.67 -14.14 -2.42
CA ALA A 209 -17.02 -14.12 -2.99
C ALA A 209 -18.05 -14.98 -2.21
N TYR A 210 -17.59 -15.76 -1.22
CA TYR A 210 -18.42 -16.59 -0.34
C TYR A 210 -17.63 -16.96 0.92
N SER A 211 -18.26 -16.92 2.09
CA SER A 211 -17.71 -17.53 3.30
C SER A 211 -17.89 -19.06 3.22
N SER A 212 -16.86 -19.82 3.60
CA SER A 212 -17.07 -21.24 3.92
C SER A 212 -17.86 -21.28 5.23
N GLY A 213 -19.13 -21.70 5.16
CA GLY A 213 -20.04 -21.72 6.28
C GLY A 213 -19.46 -22.37 7.54
N ALA A 214 -19.78 -21.77 8.69
CA ALA A 214 -19.44 -22.23 10.03
C ALA A 214 -20.23 -23.50 10.43
N GLY A 215 -20.13 -24.56 9.63
CA GLY A 215 -20.93 -25.77 9.79
C GLY A 215 -20.23 -27.01 9.25
N ASN A 216 -18.94 -27.18 9.54
CA ASN A 216 -18.21 -28.47 9.55
C ASN A 216 -16.73 -28.32 9.99
N ALA A 217 -16.43 -27.40 10.92
CA ALA A 217 -15.18 -27.49 11.68
C ALA A 217 -15.41 -28.49 12.82
N ALA A 218 -15.27 -29.78 12.49
CA ALA A 218 -15.08 -30.81 13.50
C ALA A 218 -13.93 -30.40 14.41
N GLU A 219 -14.20 -30.46 15.71
CA GLU A 219 -13.27 -30.53 16.84
C GLU A 219 -11.78 -30.61 16.45
N HIS A 220 -11.16 -29.46 16.18
CA HIS A 220 -9.73 -29.32 16.38
C HIS A 220 -9.55 -28.76 17.79
N ALA A 221 -9.19 -29.67 18.70
CA ALA A 221 -8.86 -29.40 20.09
C ALA A 221 -7.95 -28.16 20.19
N GLN A 222 -8.31 -27.24 21.08
CA GLN A 222 -7.51 -26.09 21.49
C GLN A 222 -6.27 -26.50 22.31
N GLU A 223 -5.66 -27.63 22.00
CA GLU A 223 -4.43 -28.14 22.61
C GLU A 223 -3.25 -27.93 21.66
N GLU A 224 -2.85 -26.67 21.38
CA GLU A 224 -1.45 -26.35 21.02
C GLU A 224 -1.10 -24.84 20.93
N PHE A 225 -1.91 -23.94 21.52
CA PHE A 225 -1.46 -22.57 21.75
C PHE A 225 -1.02 -22.41 23.21
N VAL A 226 0.30 -22.32 23.41
CA VAL A 226 0.88 -21.86 24.68
C VAL A 226 0.46 -20.39 24.87
N MET A 227 -0.63 -20.22 25.59
CA MET A 227 -0.99 -18.94 26.21
C MET A 227 0.05 -18.68 27.30
N THR A 228 0.88 -17.65 27.13
CA THR A 228 1.68 -17.12 28.23
C THR A 228 0.79 -16.20 29.06
N ASP A 229 -0.06 -16.84 29.86
CA ASP A 229 -0.83 -16.16 30.88
C ASP A 229 0.09 -15.99 32.10
N GLY A 230 0.62 -14.78 32.26
CA GLY A 230 1.50 -14.47 33.40
C GLY A 230 2.22 -13.14 33.25
N GLY A 231 1.63 -12.10 33.85
CA GLY A 231 2.20 -10.74 33.94
C GLY A 231 3.48 -10.66 34.79
N GLU A 232 4.57 -11.27 34.33
CA GLU A 232 5.91 -10.96 34.84
C GLU A 232 6.42 -9.69 34.13
N SER A 233 6.61 -8.61 34.89
CA SER A 233 7.26 -7.40 34.40
C SER A 233 8.70 -7.69 33.94
N LEU A 234 9.19 -6.99 32.92
CA LEU A 234 10.54 -7.13 32.34
C LEU A 234 11.67 -7.18 33.41
N GLU A 235 11.50 -6.46 34.51
CA GLU A 235 12.43 -6.41 35.64
C GLU A 235 12.55 -7.75 36.39
N ALA A 236 11.44 -8.48 36.53
CA ALA A 236 11.42 -9.80 37.16
C ALA A 236 12.16 -10.85 36.31
N LEU A 237 12.05 -10.73 34.98
CA LEU A 237 12.75 -11.59 34.02
C LEU A 237 14.28 -11.35 34.06
N MET A 238 14.69 -10.08 34.16
CA MET A 238 16.11 -9.71 34.29
C MET A 238 16.72 -10.20 35.61
N ALA A 239 15.97 -10.17 36.71
CA ALA A 239 16.44 -10.68 38.00
C ALA A 239 16.65 -12.22 37.96
N LYS A 240 15.73 -12.97 37.33
CA LYS A 240 15.88 -14.43 37.15
C LYS A 240 17.10 -14.80 36.32
N MET A 241 17.38 -14.09 35.22
CA MET A 241 18.59 -14.38 34.41
C MET A 241 19.88 -14.11 35.18
N LYS A 242 19.89 -13.10 36.07
CA LYS A 242 21.08 -12.78 36.87
C LYS A 242 21.34 -13.82 37.99
N ALA A 243 20.30 -14.46 38.49
CA ALA A 243 20.41 -15.53 39.48
C ALA A 243 20.92 -16.87 38.91
N LEU A 244 20.85 -17.07 37.60
CA LEU A 244 21.30 -18.29 36.92
C LEU A 244 22.79 -18.25 36.52
N GLN A 245 23.51 -17.16 36.83
CA GLN A 245 24.93 -16.98 36.51
C GLN A 245 25.88 -17.17 37.72
N HIS A 246 25.40 -17.76 38.81
CA HIS A 246 26.17 -18.17 39.99
C HIS A 246 25.80 -19.59 40.41
#